data_AF-A0A292YB56-F1
#
_entry.id   AF-A0A292YB56-F1
#
_cell.length_a   1.000
_cell.length_b   1.000
_cell.length_c   1.000
_cell.angle_alpha   90.00
_cell.angle_beta   90.00
_cell.angle_gamma   90.00
#
_symmetry.space_group_name_H-M   'P 1'
#
loop_
_entity.id
_entity.type
_entity.pdbx_description
1 polymer ?
#
loop_
_entity_poly.entity_id
_entity_poly.type
_entity_poly.pdbx_seq_one_letter_code
_entity_poly.pdbx_strand_id
1 'polypeptide(L)'
;MNQITLKILNHIAKKQNSDIIEVFSVFLANITSGNEDFEKVALKIFDLNKLNDKEINLLKDFFDYLREDVDNDKNFKEKLCLFVEDYKKTATDLASFFVIFLPKDVIFSKNPEKIKDSLSIYPKEIKEAIIKAIEFLSLLTTDIDNNTKKEIFQNIIEIMIILSGIMKVLGESNEI
;
A
#
# COMPACT_ATOMS: atom_id res chain seq x y z
N MET A 1 4.25 -14.03 -5.74
CA MET A 1 5.67 -14.04 -5.29
C MET A 1 5.85 -14.96 -4.08
N ASN A 2 7.00 -15.65 -3.94
CA ASN A 2 7.20 -16.61 -2.83
C ASN A 2 7.65 -15.93 -1.52
N GLN A 3 7.49 -16.63 -0.39
CA GLN A 3 7.79 -16.09 0.95
C GLN A 3 9.27 -15.80 1.17
N ILE A 4 10.17 -16.57 0.56
CA ILE A 4 11.63 -16.38 0.70
C ILE A 4 12.03 -15.05 0.06
N THR A 5 11.52 -14.75 -1.13
CA THR A 5 11.76 -13.47 -1.81
C THR A 5 11.27 -12.30 -0.95
N LEU A 6 10.08 -12.38 -0.36
CA LEU A 6 9.56 -11.34 0.52
C LEU A 6 10.43 -11.14 1.77
N LYS A 7 11.00 -12.21 2.34
CA LYS A 7 11.96 -12.09 3.46
C LYS A 7 13.23 -11.35 3.06
N ILE A 8 13.75 -11.62 1.85
CA ILE A 8 14.93 -10.92 1.32
C ILE A 8 14.60 -9.44 1.10
N LEU A 9 13.46 -9.13 0.48
CA LEU A 9 13.00 -7.76 0.27
C LEU A 9 12.83 -7.00 1.59
N ASN A 10 12.24 -7.64 2.60
CA ASN A 10 12.13 -7.05 3.94
C ASN A 10 13.52 -6.77 4.56
N HIS A 11 14.49 -7.65 4.34
CA HIS A 11 15.86 -7.42 4.80
C HIS A 11 16.52 -6.25 4.07
N ILE A 12 16.30 -6.11 2.76
CA ILE A 12 16.76 -4.96 1.96
C ILE A 12 16.16 -3.65 2.51
N ALA A 13 14.84 -3.61 2.74
CA ALA A 13 14.14 -2.46 3.33
C ALA A 13 14.70 -2.06 4.69
N LYS A 14 14.96 -3.05 5.56
CA LYS A 14 15.50 -2.80 6.91
C LYS A 14 16.90 -2.19 6.92
N LYS A 15 17.71 -2.36 5.87
CA LYS A 15 19.01 -1.67 5.74
C LYS A 15 18.85 -0.15 5.69
N GLN A 16 17.68 0.33 5.31
CA GLN A 16 17.37 1.75 5.11
C GLN A 16 16.26 2.26 6.03
N ASN A 17 16.07 1.62 7.20
CA ASN A 17 15.05 1.99 8.20
C ASN A 17 13.59 1.89 7.71
N SER A 18 13.33 1.02 6.74
CA SER A 18 12.00 0.71 6.23
C SER A 18 11.66 -0.78 6.42
N ASP A 19 10.50 -1.22 5.94
CA ASP A 19 10.08 -2.62 5.89
C ASP A 19 9.27 -2.92 4.62
N ILE A 20 8.98 -4.19 4.40
CA ILE A 20 8.25 -4.62 3.19
C ILE A 20 6.81 -4.11 3.13
N ILE A 21 6.20 -3.75 4.25
CA ILE A 21 4.82 -3.25 4.29
C ILE A 21 4.80 -1.79 3.80
N GLU A 22 5.74 -0.98 4.26
CA GLU A 22 5.93 0.38 3.75
C GLU A 22 6.27 0.37 2.25
N VAL A 23 7.21 -0.50 1.83
CA VAL A 23 7.56 -0.68 0.42
C VAL A 23 6.35 -1.04 -0.43
N PHE A 24 5.57 -2.03 0.01
CA PHE A 24 4.32 -2.43 -0.65
C PHE A 24 3.36 -1.24 -0.78
N SER A 25 3.08 -0.54 0.32
CA SER A 25 2.12 0.56 0.37
C SER A 25 2.51 1.69 -0.59
N VAL A 26 3.77 2.12 -0.56
CA VAL A 26 4.28 3.18 -1.43
C VAL A 26 4.26 2.73 -2.89
N PHE A 27 4.73 1.54 -3.21
CA PHE A 27 4.78 1.06 -4.60
C PHE A 27 3.37 0.96 -5.19
N LEU A 28 2.44 0.35 -4.45
CA LEU A 28 1.06 0.21 -4.89
C LEU A 28 0.37 1.57 -5.04
N ALA A 29 0.65 2.54 -4.16
CA ALA A 29 0.12 3.90 -4.27
C ALA A 29 0.55 4.58 -5.58
N ASN A 30 1.80 4.39 -5.97
CA ASN A 30 2.33 4.96 -7.21
C ASN A 30 1.73 4.30 -8.46
N ILE A 31 1.60 2.97 -8.47
CA ILE A 31 0.90 2.23 -9.54
C ILE A 31 -0.53 2.78 -9.69
N THR A 32 -1.24 2.89 -8.57
CA THR A 32 -2.62 3.40 -8.52
C THR A 32 -2.75 4.85 -8.99
N SER A 33 -1.67 5.63 -8.90
CA SER A 33 -1.63 7.03 -9.35
C SER A 33 -1.16 7.20 -10.80
N GLY A 34 -0.93 6.10 -11.54
CA GLY A 34 -0.39 6.11 -12.91
C GLY A 34 1.09 6.53 -13.00
N ASN A 35 1.83 6.58 -11.89
CA ASN A 35 3.24 6.91 -11.87
C ASN A 35 4.07 5.63 -11.72
N GLU A 36 4.37 4.98 -12.84
CA GLU A 36 5.05 3.67 -12.86
C GLU A 36 6.58 3.76 -12.96
N ASP A 37 7.16 4.95 -12.75
CA ASP A 37 8.62 5.14 -12.80
C ASP A 37 9.30 4.53 -11.57
N PHE A 38 9.82 3.30 -11.72
CA PHE A 38 10.48 2.57 -10.63
C PHE A 38 11.53 3.40 -9.90
N GLU A 39 12.40 4.13 -10.61
CA GLU A 39 13.48 4.88 -9.96
C GLU A 39 12.93 6.00 -9.09
N LYS A 40 11.98 6.79 -9.61
CA LYS A 40 11.33 7.85 -8.82
C LYS A 40 10.57 7.30 -7.62
N VAL A 41 9.96 6.14 -7.76
CA VAL A 41 9.17 5.49 -6.70
C VAL A 41 10.10 4.90 -5.64
N ALA A 42 11.13 4.17 -6.05
CA ALA A 42 12.10 3.57 -5.15
C ALA A 42 12.85 4.63 -4.34
N LEU A 43 13.19 5.79 -4.94
CA LEU A 43 13.84 6.91 -4.25
C LEU A 43 13.00 7.52 -3.11
N LYS A 44 11.70 7.21 -3.01
CA LYS A 44 10.88 7.61 -1.85
C LYS A 44 11.23 6.83 -0.58
N ILE A 45 11.81 5.64 -0.71
CA ILE A 45 12.11 4.73 0.40
C ILE A 45 13.62 4.42 0.49
N PHE A 46 14.29 4.34 -0.65
CA PHE A 46 15.65 3.83 -0.78
C PHE A 46 16.61 4.88 -1.33
N ASP A 47 17.79 4.97 -0.75
CA ASP A 47 18.99 5.46 -1.44
C ASP A 47 19.53 4.32 -2.32
N LEU A 48 19.27 4.40 -3.63
CA LEU A 48 19.63 3.36 -4.60
C LEU A 48 21.15 3.14 -4.69
N ASN A 49 21.96 4.15 -4.34
CA ASN A 49 23.43 4.02 -4.36
C ASN A 49 23.96 3.08 -3.26
N LYS A 50 23.13 2.77 -2.25
CA LYS A 50 23.46 1.84 -1.16
C LYS A 50 23.02 0.41 -1.44
N LEU A 51 22.37 0.16 -2.58
CA LEU A 51 21.91 -1.15 -3.00
C LEU A 51 22.81 -1.68 -4.12
N ASN A 52 23.05 -2.98 -4.13
CA ASN A 52 23.72 -3.63 -5.25
C ASN A 52 22.71 -3.99 -6.37
N ASP A 53 23.21 -4.29 -7.56
CA ASP A 53 22.39 -4.60 -8.74
C ASP A 53 21.38 -5.74 -8.50
N LYS A 54 21.74 -6.76 -7.71
CA LYS A 54 20.82 -7.86 -7.39
C LYS A 54 19.66 -7.40 -6.51
N GLU A 55 19.93 -6.52 -5.56
CA GLU A 55 18.89 -5.94 -4.69
C GLU A 55 17.96 -5.02 -5.48
N ILE A 56 18.52 -4.22 -6.38
CA ILE A 56 17.74 -3.37 -7.28
C ILE A 56 16.84 -4.22 -8.19
N ASN A 57 17.38 -5.30 -8.77
CA ASN A 57 16.58 -6.21 -9.60
C ASN A 57 15.47 -6.89 -8.80
N LEU A 58 15.71 -7.31 -7.55
CA LEU A 58 14.65 -7.86 -6.71
C LEU A 58 13.54 -6.84 -6.41
N LEU A 59 13.89 -5.57 -6.20
CA LEU A 59 12.90 -4.50 -6.03
C LEU A 59 12.09 -4.26 -7.30
N LYS A 60 12.73 -4.32 -8.49
CA LYS A 60 12.05 -4.25 -9.78
C LYS A 60 11.09 -5.42 -9.97
N ASP A 61 11.56 -6.65 -9.72
CA ASP A 61 10.73 -7.86 -9.77
C ASP A 61 9.53 -7.75 -8.83
N PHE A 62 9.70 -7.13 -7.66
CA PHE A 62 8.60 -6.89 -6.74
C PHE A 62 7.61 -5.86 -7.27
N PHE A 63 8.10 -4.76 -7.86
CA PHE A 63 7.26 -3.74 -8.48
C PHE A 63 6.45 -4.30 -9.66
N ASP A 64 7.10 -5.05 -10.55
CA ASP A 64 6.45 -5.73 -11.68
C ASP A 64 5.41 -6.74 -11.19
N TYR A 65 5.75 -7.53 -10.17
CA TYR A 65 4.80 -8.45 -9.53
C TYR A 65 3.56 -7.71 -8.95
N LEU A 66 3.75 -6.56 -8.31
CA LEU A 66 2.64 -5.74 -7.81
C LEU A 66 1.77 -5.18 -8.96
N ARG A 67 2.36 -4.94 -10.13
CA ARG A 67 1.64 -4.42 -11.29
C ARG A 67 0.82 -5.48 -12.03
N GLU A 68 1.31 -6.72 -12.10
CA GLU A 68 0.80 -7.72 -13.03
C GLU A 68 0.17 -8.95 -12.35
N ASP A 69 0.69 -9.35 -11.19
CA ASP A 69 0.42 -10.67 -10.64
C ASP A 69 -0.27 -10.67 -9.27
N VAL A 70 -0.21 -9.55 -8.54
CA VAL A 70 -0.65 -9.50 -7.14
C VAL A 70 -2.13 -9.85 -6.96
N ASP A 71 -2.98 -9.48 -7.93
CA ASP A 71 -4.42 -9.79 -7.95
C ASP A 71 -4.70 -11.30 -7.99
N ASN A 72 -3.78 -12.08 -8.55
CA ASN A 72 -3.90 -13.52 -8.71
C ASN A 72 -3.30 -14.34 -7.55
N ASP A 73 -2.45 -13.73 -6.71
CA ASP A 73 -1.82 -14.40 -5.56
C ASP A 73 -2.70 -14.32 -4.31
N LYS A 74 -3.64 -15.27 -4.19
CA LYS A 74 -4.58 -15.38 -3.05
C LYS A 74 -3.92 -15.39 -1.67
N ASN A 75 -2.65 -15.79 -1.60
CA ASN A 75 -1.91 -15.93 -0.34
C ASN A 75 -1.03 -14.71 -0.04
N PHE A 76 -1.00 -13.69 -0.90
CA PHE A 76 -0.12 -12.53 -0.73
C PHE A 76 -0.39 -11.78 0.58
N LYS A 77 -1.67 -11.54 0.92
CA LYS A 77 -2.07 -10.90 2.18
C LYS A 77 -1.62 -11.69 3.42
N GLU A 78 -1.70 -13.01 3.37
CA GLU A 78 -1.22 -13.88 4.46
C GLU A 78 0.31 -13.84 4.60
N LYS A 79 1.04 -13.80 3.48
CA LYS A 79 2.49 -13.67 3.48
C LYS A 79 2.91 -12.33 4.08
N LEU A 80 2.21 -11.24 3.77
CA LEU A 80 2.49 -9.92 4.34
C LEU A 80 2.25 -9.86 5.87
N CYS A 81 1.27 -10.59 6.40
CA CYS A 81 1.04 -10.66 7.85
C CYS A 81 2.28 -11.11 8.64
N LEU A 82 3.16 -11.91 8.03
CA LEU A 82 4.36 -12.43 8.68
C LEU A 82 5.41 -11.35 8.99
N PHE A 83 5.24 -10.15 8.43
CA PHE A 83 6.14 -9.02 8.59
C PHE A 83 5.59 -7.94 9.52
N VAL A 84 4.40 -8.13 10.09
CA VAL A 84 3.82 -7.19 11.05
C VAL A 84 4.51 -7.35 12.39
N GLU A 85 5.34 -6.37 12.75
CA GLU A 85 6.03 -6.29 14.05
C GLU A 85 5.29 -5.39 15.03
N ASP A 86 4.75 -4.27 14.54
CA ASP A 86 3.93 -3.32 15.28
C ASP A 86 2.75 -2.86 14.42
N TYR A 87 1.53 -3.10 14.88
CA TYR A 87 0.31 -2.70 14.18
C TYR A 87 0.13 -1.18 14.10
N LYS A 88 0.68 -0.41 15.04
CA LYS A 88 0.58 1.06 15.00
C LYS A 88 1.45 1.64 13.89
N LYS A 89 2.72 1.19 13.79
CA LYS A 89 3.58 1.51 12.65
C LYS A 89 2.96 1.03 11.34
N THR A 90 2.53 -0.24 11.29
CA THR A 90 1.88 -0.84 10.12
C THR A 90 0.70 -0.02 9.61
N ALA A 91 -0.18 0.45 10.50
CA ALA A 91 -1.30 1.30 10.12
C ALA A 91 -0.84 2.62 9.50
N THR A 92 0.26 3.19 9.98
CA THR A 92 0.86 4.41 9.41
C THR A 92 1.44 4.15 8.02
N ASP A 93 2.15 3.04 7.85
CA ASP A 93 2.76 2.67 6.57
C ASP A 93 1.68 2.41 5.50
N LEU A 94 0.61 1.68 5.85
CA LEU A 94 -0.52 1.42 4.97
C LEU A 94 -1.36 2.66 4.67
N ALA A 95 -1.44 3.64 5.59
CA ALA A 95 -2.14 4.88 5.36
C ALA A 95 -1.56 5.68 4.18
N SER A 96 -0.27 5.53 3.87
CA SER A 96 0.38 6.22 2.75
C SER A 96 -0.25 5.91 1.38
N PHE A 97 -0.84 4.73 1.22
CA PHE A 97 -1.62 4.39 0.03
C PHE A 97 -2.86 5.27 -0.12
N PHE A 98 -3.61 5.49 0.95
CA PHE A 98 -4.89 6.21 0.86
C PHE A 98 -4.75 7.71 0.65
N VAL A 99 -3.56 8.26 0.89
CA VAL A 99 -3.22 9.67 0.67
C VAL A 99 -3.44 10.09 -0.79
N ILE A 100 -3.27 9.19 -1.76
CA ILE A 100 -3.42 9.52 -3.19
C ILE A 100 -4.85 9.86 -3.59
N PHE A 101 -5.84 9.43 -2.80
CA PHE A 101 -7.27 9.69 -3.03
C PHE A 101 -7.74 11.01 -2.42
N LEU A 102 -6.87 11.71 -1.70
CA LEU A 102 -7.23 12.88 -0.90
C LEU A 102 -6.45 14.11 -1.37
N PRO A 103 -7.11 15.28 -1.50
CA PRO A 103 -6.42 16.54 -1.71
C PRO A 103 -5.43 16.85 -0.56
N LYS A 104 -4.29 17.46 -0.89
CA LYS A 104 -3.23 17.77 0.08
C LYS A 104 -3.75 18.59 1.27
N ASP A 105 -4.55 19.62 1.01
CA ASP A 105 -5.15 20.48 2.03
C ASP A 105 -6.11 19.72 2.98
N VAL A 106 -6.81 18.71 2.45
CA VAL A 106 -7.69 17.84 3.24
C VAL A 106 -6.90 16.96 4.20
N ILE A 107 -5.78 16.38 3.74
CA ILE A 107 -4.90 15.54 4.57
C ILE A 107 -4.38 16.33 5.79
N PHE A 108 -3.96 17.58 5.59
CA PHE A 108 -3.47 18.42 6.69
C PHE A 108 -4.57 18.86 7.65
N SER A 109 -5.81 18.95 7.19
CA SER A 109 -6.94 19.40 8.02
C SER A 109 -7.32 18.42 9.13
N LYS A 110 -7.00 17.12 8.95
CA LYS A 110 -7.40 16.01 9.84
C LYS A 110 -8.91 16.01 10.17
N ASN A 111 -9.74 16.58 9.29
CA ASN A 111 -11.18 16.70 9.50
C ASN A 111 -11.91 15.55 8.78
N PRO A 112 -12.61 14.66 9.51
CA PRO A 112 -13.29 13.51 8.92
C PRO A 112 -14.36 13.87 7.89
N GLU A 113 -15.10 14.97 8.09
CA GLU A 113 -16.13 15.40 7.15
C GLU A 113 -15.50 15.94 5.86
N LYS A 114 -14.40 16.69 5.95
CA LYS A 114 -13.65 17.11 4.76
C LYS A 114 -13.08 15.93 3.97
N ILE A 115 -12.63 14.88 4.65
CA ILE A 115 -12.18 13.64 4.01
C ILE A 115 -13.34 13.00 3.25
N LYS A 116 -14.50 12.78 3.92
CA LYS A 116 -15.68 12.20 3.29
C LYS A 116 -16.19 13.01 2.10
N ASP A 117 -16.19 14.34 2.21
CA ASP A 117 -16.62 15.24 1.14
C ASP A 117 -15.68 15.14 -0.06
N SER A 118 -14.37 15.14 0.18
CA SER A 118 -13.35 15.05 -0.88
C SER A 118 -13.43 13.75 -1.69
N LEU A 119 -13.90 12.66 -1.08
CA LEU A 119 -14.09 11.37 -1.75
C LEU A 119 -15.37 11.31 -2.60
N SER A 120 -16.21 12.35 -2.61
CA SER A 120 -17.47 12.36 -3.37
C SER A 120 -17.27 12.43 -4.89
N ILE A 121 -16.04 12.68 -5.34
CA ILE A 121 -15.66 12.57 -6.77
C ILE A 121 -15.60 11.13 -7.26
N TYR A 122 -15.49 10.15 -6.35
CA TYR A 122 -15.43 8.74 -6.69
C TYR A 122 -16.82 8.10 -6.67
N PRO A 123 -17.03 7.06 -7.49
CA PRO A 123 -18.18 6.17 -7.36
C PRO A 123 -18.43 5.71 -5.92
N LYS A 124 -19.70 5.52 -5.57
CA LYS A 124 -20.14 5.21 -4.20
C LYS A 124 -19.37 4.04 -3.59
N GLU A 125 -19.20 2.96 -4.35
CA GLU A 125 -18.55 1.74 -3.92
C GLU A 125 -17.06 1.98 -3.61
N ILE A 126 -16.38 2.78 -4.42
CA ILE A 126 -14.97 3.16 -4.21
C ILE A 126 -14.84 4.05 -2.97
N LYS A 127 -15.71 5.05 -2.85
CA LYS A 127 -15.77 5.94 -1.67
C LYS A 127 -15.97 5.13 -0.38
N GLU A 128 -16.93 4.21 -0.37
CA GLU A 128 -17.23 3.38 0.79
C GLU A 128 -16.06 2.44 1.14
N ALA A 129 -15.40 1.84 0.13
CA ALA A 129 -14.21 1.02 0.34
C ALA A 129 -13.05 1.81 0.97
N ILE A 130 -12.78 3.02 0.48
CA ILE A 130 -11.73 3.90 1.03
C ILE A 130 -12.06 4.28 2.48
N ILE A 131 -13.29 4.74 2.75
CA ILE A 131 -13.70 5.12 4.11
C ILE A 131 -13.55 3.94 5.07
N LYS A 132 -14.05 2.76 4.68
CA LYS A 132 -13.96 1.54 5.49
C LYS A 132 -12.51 1.13 5.77
N ALA A 133 -11.62 1.25 4.77
CA ALA A 133 -10.20 0.96 4.98
C ALA A 133 -9.54 1.94 5.94
N ILE A 134 -9.88 3.24 5.88
CA ILE A 134 -9.38 4.24 6.84
C ILE A 134 -9.90 3.95 8.26
N GLU A 135 -11.15 3.55 8.40
CA GLU A 135 -11.72 3.11 9.70
C GLU A 135 -10.98 1.87 10.23
N PHE A 136 -10.71 0.88 9.38
CA PHE A 136 -9.92 -0.30 9.71
C PHE A 136 -8.48 0.05 10.12
N LEU A 137 -7.82 0.99 9.44
CA LEU A 137 -6.50 1.49 9.83
C LEU A 137 -6.55 2.11 11.23
N SER A 138 -7.59 2.88 11.55
CA SER A 138 -7.78 3.43 12.89
C SER A 138 -7.93 2.30 13.92
N LEU A 139 -8.72 1.27 13.62
CA LEU A 139 -8.93 0.13 14.52
C LEU A 139 -7.64 -0.67 14.78
N LEU A 140 -6.74 -0.81 13.80
CA LEU A 140 -5.44 -1.48 14.01
C LEU A 140 -4.61 -0.83 15.12
N THR A 141 -4.80 0.47 15.37
CA THR A 141 -4.07 1.21 16.41
C THR A 141 -4.67 1.08 17.81
N THR A 142 -5.83 0.44 17.95
CA THR A 142 -6.55 0.30 19.22
C THR A 142 -6.17 -0.98 19.98
N ASP A 143 -6.60 -1.09 21.24
CA ASP A 143 -6.36 -2.27 22.08
C ASP A 143 -7.43 -3.34 21.84
N ILE A 144 -7.29 -4.04 20.72
CA ILE A 144 -8.08 -5.21 20.34
C ILE A 144 -7.17 -6.42 20.17
N ASP A 145 -7.73 -7.63 20.18
CA ASP A 145 -6.94 -8.86 20.13
C ASP A 145 -6.19 -9.02 18.80
N ASN A 146 -5.07 -9.75 18.85
CA ASN A 146 -4.18 -9.90 17.69
C ASN A 146 -4.82 -10.67 16.52
N ASN A 147 -5.79 -11.55 16.76
CA ASN A 147 -6.46 -12.26 15.66
C ASN A 147 -7.35 -11.29 14.89
N THR A 148 -8.13 -10.48 15.60
CA THR A 148 -8.92 -9.40 14.99
C THR A 148 -8.03 -8.40 14.25
N LYS A 149 -6.88 -7.99 14.82
CA LYS A 149 -5.92 -7.11 14.10
C LYS A 149 -5.39 -7.75 12.83
N LYS A 150 -5.10 -9.05 12.85
CA LYS A 150 -4.63 -9.79 11.67
C LYS A 150 -5.69 -9.81 10.57
N GLU A 151 -6.95 -10.09 10.91
CA GLU A 151 -8.06 -10.07 9.96
C GLU A 151 -8.27 -8.67 9.37
N ILE A 152 -8.27 -7.63 10.21
CA ILE A 152 -8.37 -6.24 9.77
C ILE A 152 -7.22 -5.89 8.81
N PHE A 153 -5.98 -6.26 9.15
CA PHE A 153 -4.83 -6.05 8.27
C PHE A 153 -5.03 -6.72 6.91
N GLN A 154 -5.44 -7.99 6.88
CA GLN A 154 -5.68 -8.72 5.63
C GLN A 154 -6.77 -8.05 4.78
N ASN A 155 -7.84 -7.57 5.41
CA ASN A 155 -8.91 -6.85 4.74
C ASN A 155 -8.42 -5.52 4.15
N ILE A 156 -7.54 -4.79 4.85
CA ILE A 156 -6.96 -3.54 4.32
C ILE A 156 -6.11 -3.85 3.09
N ILE A 157 -5.22 -4.84 3.14
CA ILE A 157 -4.39 -5.23 1.99
C ILE A 157 -5.27 -5.61 0.78
N GLU A 158 -6.34 -6.38 1.01
CA GLU A 158 -7.28 -6.77 -0.04
C GLU A 158 -8.02 -5.57 -0.64
N ILE A 159 -8.48 -4.63 0.18
CA ILE A 159 -9.08 -3.38 -0.31
C ILE A 159 -8.06 -2.58 -1.14
N MET A 160 -6.81 -2.47 -0.69
CA MET A 160 -5.77 -1.72 -1.42
C MET A 160 -5.51 -2.34 -2.81
N ILE A 161 -5.40 -3.67 -2.89
CA ILE A 161 -5.20 -4.41 -4.15
C ILE A 161 -6.38 -4.18 -5.10
N ILE A 162 -7.61 -4.36 -4.61
CA ILE A 162 -8.83 -4.16 -5.41
C ILE A 162 -8.93 -2.71 -5.90
N LEU A 163 -8.68 -1.73 -5.02
CA LEU A 163 -8.70 -0.32 -5.40
C LEU A 163 -7.63 -0.02 -6.45
N SER A 164 -6.44 -0.59 -6.34
CA SER A 164 -5.38 -0.42 -7.33
C SER A 164 -5.82 -0.91 -8.71
N GLY A 165 -6.40 -2.12 -8.78
CA GLY A 165 -6.92 -2.68 -10.03
C GLY A 165 -8.05 -1.85 -10.64
N ILE A 166 -9.02 -1.41 -9.82
CA ILE A 166 -10.13 -0.54 -10.28
C ILE A 166 -9.59 0.79 -10.82
N MET A 167 -8.70 1.45 -10.08
CA MET A 167 -8.16 2.75 -10.46
C MET A 167 -7.30 2.69 -11.71
N LYS A 168 -6.57 1.60 -11.94
CA LYS A 168 -5.83 1.37 -13.18
C LYS A 168 -6.77 1.38 -14.39
N VAL A 169 -7.88 0.64 -14.32
CA VAL A 169 -8.91 0.62 -15.38
C VAL A 169 -9.54 1.99 -15.59
N LEU A 170 -9.90 2.69 -14.50
CA LEU A 170 -10.49 4.03 -14.58
C LEU A 170 -9.51 5.08 -15.12
N GLY A 171 -8.22 4.96 -14.79
CA GLY A 171 -7.16 5.82 -15.30
C GLY A 171 -6.93 5.65 -16.80
N GLU A 172 -6.87 4.40 -17.28
CA GLU A 172 -6.75 4.07 -18.71
C GLU A 172 -7.93 4.62 -19.53
N SER A 173 -9.15 4.62 -18.97
CA SER A 173 -10.33 5.16 -19.66
C SER A 173 -10.38 6.69 -19.81
N ASN A 174 -9.52 7.44 -19.10
CA ASN A 174 -9.42 8.90 -19.22
C ASN A 174 -8.37 9.36 -20.27
N GLU A 175 -7.69 8.43 -20.94
CA GLU A 175 -6.74 8.71 -22.04
C GLU A 175 -7.34 8.49 -23.45
N ILE A 176 -8.68 8.44 -23.60
CA ILE A 176 -9.39 8.32 -24.89
C ILE A 176 -10.08 9.64 -25.28
#